data_AF-A0AAU4P4G9-F1
#
_entry.id   AF-A0AAU4P4G9-F1
#
_cell.length_a   1.000
_cell.length_b   1.000
_cell.length_c   1.000
_cell.angle_alpha   90.00
_cell.angle_beta   90.00
_cell.angle_gamma   90.00
#
_symmetry.space_group_name_H-M   'P 1'
#
loop_
_entity.id
_entity.type
_entity.pdbx_description
1 polymer ?
#
loop_
_entity_poly.entity_id
_entity_poly.type
_entity_poly.pdbx_seq_one_letter_code
_entity_poly.pdbx_strand_id
1 'polypeptide(L)'
;MDRREIAALLAYIGRLDPRTIRTDEGETRDQLNQWHALLGDVPTATPHGWDASIAARQHIRSSPYPILPADVARPWESYRRDRLARHSDPTPSVDPDDQAAWTAELLGTRRAVATGTAQPAQARAITAGRDGIGLRLEARLREIGSCIPPAARAALAPYRPARAAREAAVAQGRPDALGVRCDWCQAQVGEPCRRRRIGPDGGARGTAPRATPHPGRLDLATARQAQESAQSQQPAMA
;
A
#
# COMPACT_ATOMS: atom_id res chain seq x y z
N MET A 1 11.04 -26.05 -20.63
CA MET A 1 11.41 -27.47 -20.53
C MET A 1 12.23 -27.80 -21.75
N ASP A 2 13.40 -28.40 -21.57
CA ASP A 2 14.19 -28.91 -22.69
C ASP A 2 13.60 -30.21 -23.25
N ARG A 3 14.16 -30.70 -24.36
CA ARG A 3 13.70 -31.95 -25.00
C ARG A 3 13.83 -33.18 -24.10
N ARG A 4 14.84 -33.25 -23.22
CA ARG A 4 15.04 -34.39 -22.32
C ARG A 4 13.97 -34.41 -21.23
N GLU A 5 13.67 -33.24 -20.67
CA GLU A 5 12.61 -33.06 -19.69
C GLU A 5 11.23 -33.42 -20.27
N ILE A 6 10.97 -33.04 -21.52
CA ILE A 6 9.71 -33.40 -22.20
C ILE A 6 9.63 -34.89 -22.48
N ALA A 7 10.72 -35.53 -22.92
CA ALA A 7 10.75 -36.97 -23.10
C ALA A 7 10.47 -37.69 -21.76
N ALA A 8 11.02 -37.20 -20.65
CA ALA A 8 10.76 -37.74 -19.32
C ALA A 8 9.29 -37.55 -18.90
N LEU A 9 8.69 -36.39 -19.18
CA LEU A 9 7.28 -36.11 -18.93
C LEU A 9 6.36 -37.03 -19.77
N LEU A 10 6.64 -37.19 -21.06
CA LEU A 10 5.89 -38.10 -21.93
C LEU A 10 5.99 -39.55 -21.47
N ALA A 11 7.17 -40.00 -21.05
CA ALA A 11 7.35 -41.33 -20.47
C ALA A 11 6.57 -41.50 -19.15
N TYR A 12 6.52 -40.46 -18.30
CA TYR A 12 5.69 -40.46 -17.09
C TYR A 12 4.20 -40.55 -17.42
N ILE A 13 3.73 -39.75 -18.38
CA ILE A 13 2.35 -39.78 -18.87
C ILE A 13 2.00 -41.15 -19.41
N GLY A 14 2.84 -41.76 -20.25
CA GLY A 14 2.61 -43.09 -20.81
C GLY A 14 2.50 -44.19 -19.74
N ARG A 15 3.23 -44.08 -18.63
CA ARG A 15 3.08 -45.00 -17.48
C ARG A 15 1.72 -44.85 -16.78
N LEU A 16 1.14 -43.66 -16.77
CA LEU A 16 -0.16 -43.39 -16.13
C LEU A 16 -1.35 -43.66 -17.07
N ASP A 17 -1.20 -43.35 -18.36
CA ASP A 17 -2.20 -43.57 -19.41
C ASP A 17 -1.54 -44.26 -20.61
N PRO A 18 -1.54 -45.60 -20.64
CA PRO A 18 -0.92 -46.39 -21.71
C PRO A 18 -1.45 -46.09 -23.12
N ARG A 19 -2.64 -45.48 -23.25
CA ARG A 19 -3.23 -45.09 -24.55
C ARG A 19 -2.41 -44.01 -25.27
N THR A 20 -1.52 -43.33 -24.55
CA THR A 20 -0.69 -42.25 -25.07
C THR A 20 0.68 -42.72 -25.60
N ILE A 21 1.03 -43.99 -25.36
CA ILE A 21 2.30 -44.58 -25.78
C ILE A 21 2.33 -44.72 -27.30
N ARG A 22 3.43 -44.27 -27.92
CA ARG A 22 3.73 -44.48 -29.33
C ARG A 22 4.69 -45.65 -29.47
N THR A 23 4.42 -46.55 -30.42
CA THR A 23 5.25 -47.73 -30.70
C THR A 23 6.19 -47.50 -31.88
N ASP A 24 5.89 -46.53 -32.75
CA ASP A 24 6.74 -46.13 -33.86
C ASP A 24 7.74 -45.05 -33.43
N GLU A 25 8.99 -45.19 -33.85
CA GLU A 25 10.08 -44.25 -33.49
C GLU A 25 9.89 -42.86 -34.14
N GLY A 26 9.34 -42.82 -35.35
CA GLY A 26 9.03 -41.58 -36.06
C GLY A 26 7.92 -40.80 -35.35
N GLU A 27 6.82 -41.47 -35.04
CA GLU A 27 5.71 -40.89 -34.27
C GLU A 27 6.16 -40.38 -32.90
N THR A 28 7.03 -41.12 -32.22
CA THR A 28 7.60 -40.71 -30.92
C THR A 28 8.42 -39.43 -31.06
N ARG A 29 9.24 -39.34 -32.11
CA ARG A 29 10.06 -38.15 -32.40
C ARG A 29 9.20 -36.93 -32.71
N ASP A 30 8.14 -37.12 -33.49
CA ASP A 30 7.22 -36.05 -33.86
C ASP A 30 6.39 -35.57 -32.67
N GLN A 31 5.92 -36.48 -31.82
CA GLN A 31 5.26 -36.14 -30.56
C GLN A 31 6.20 -35.32 -29.66
N LEU A 32 7.46 -35.73 -29.51
CA LEU A 32 8.44 -34.99 -28.73
C LEU A 32 8.67 -33.58 -29.28
N ASN A 33 8.83 -33.46 -30.60
CA ASN A 33 9.02 -32.17 -31.27
C ASN A 33 7.80 -31.25 -31.06
N GLN A 34 6.59 -31.79 -31.20
CA GLN A 34 5.34 -31.06 -31.00
C GLN A 34 5.20 -30.56 -29.55
N TRP A 35 5.43 -31.43 -28.58
CA TRP A 35 5.38 -31.06 -27.16
C TRP A 35 6.44 -30.01 -26.83
N HIS A 36 7.65 -30.13 -27.38
CA HIS A 36 8.71 -29.13 -27.20
C HIS A 36 8.38 -27.78 -27.81
N ALA A 37 7.77 -27.75 -28.99
CA ALA A 37 7.33 -26.49 -29.59
C ALA A 37 6.31 -25.74 -28.72
N LEU A 38 5.48 -26.47 -27.97
CA LEU A 38 4.39 -25.89 -27.16
C LEU A 38 4.75 -25.65 -25.70
N LEU A 39 5.73 -26.40 -25.16
CA LEU A 39 6.10 -26.35 -23.74
C LEU A 39 7.54 -25.88 -23.49
N GLY A 40 8.25 -25.41 -24.53
CA GLY A 40 9.64 -24.94 -24.42
C GLY A 40 9.85 -23.92 -23.30
N ASP A 41 8.89 -23.01 -23.10
CA ASP A 41 8.95 -21.95 -22.08
C ASP A 41 8.35 -22.37 -20.71
N VAL A 42 7.79 -23.57 -20.60
CA VAL A 42 7.20 -24.07 -19.36
C VAL A 42 8.28 -24.78 -18.56
N PRO A 43 8.59 -24.40 -17.31
CA PRO A 43 9.56 -25.12 -16.49
C PRO A 43 9.01 -26.49 -16.05
N THR A 44 9.90 -27.47 -15.82
CA THR A 44 9.51 -28.80 -15.31
C THR A 44 8.87 -28.68 -13.93
N ALA A 45 9.54 -27.95 -13.04
CA ALA A 45 9.07 -27.58 -11.73
C ALA A 45 9.66 -26.22 -11.33
N THR A 46 9.02 -25.54 -10.38
CA THR A 46 9.58 -24.35 -9.74
C THR A 46 9.74 -24.61 -8.23
N PRO A 47 10.65 -23.91 -7.54
CA PRO A 47 10.76 -23.97 -6.07
C PRO A 47 9.52 -23.49 -5.32
N HIS A 48 8.48 -23.03 -6.02
CA HIS A 48 7.35 -22.30 -5.48
C HIS A 48 6.02 -22.93 -5.94
N GLY A 49 5.99 -24.26 -6.08
CA GLY A 49 4.75 -25.04 -6.16
C GLY A 49 4.24 -25.34 -7.57
N TRP A 50 4.96 -24.98 -8.63
CA TRP A 50 4.66 -25.49 -9.97
C TRP A 50 5.37 -26.82 -10.23
N ASP A 51 4.67 -27.78 -10.84
CA ASP A 51 5.22 -29.05 -11.32
C ASP A 51 4.36 -29.58 -12.48
N ALA A 52 4.97 -29.76 -13.66
CA ALA A 52 4.31 -30.24 -14.86
C ALA A 52 3.77 -31.67 -14.72
N SER A 53 4.43 -32.52 -13.93
CA SER A 53 4.01 -33.90 -13.66
C SER A 53 2.76 -33.94 -12.78
N ILE A 54 2.64 -33.00 -11.82
CA ILE A 54 1.42 -32.84 -11.01
C ILE A 54 0.26 -32.36 -11.89
N ALA A 55 0.48 -31.38 -12.77
CA ALA A 55 -0.52 -30.92 -13.72
C ALA A 55 -1.01 -32.06 -14.63
N ALA A 56 -0.08 -32.84 -15.18
CA ALA A 56 -0.41 -33.98 -16.03
C ALA A 56 -1.20 -35.07 -15.29
N ARG A 57 -0.76 -35.43 -14.07
CA ARG A 57 -1.48 -36.38 -13.21
C ARG A 57 -2.88 -35.90 -12.88
N GLN A 58 -3.05 -34.60 -12.59
CA GLN A 58 -4.35 -34.04 -12.29
C GLN A 58 -5.31 -34.19 -13.48
N HIS A 59 -4.85 -33.85 -14.69
CA HIS A 59 -5.66 -34.03 -15.91
C HIS A 59 -6.09 -35.48 -16.11
N ILE A 60 -5.15 -36.42 -16.05
CA ILE A 60 -5.43 -37.86 -16.25
C ILE A 60 -6.44 -38.38 -15.23
N ARG A 61 -6.42 -37.86 -13.99
CA ARG A 61 -7.39 -38.25 -12.95
C ARG A 61 -8.79 -37.68 -13.17
N SER A 62 -8.90 -36.47 -13.72
CA SER A 62 -10.17 -35.77 -13.82
C SER A 62 -10.82 -35.81 -15.21
N SER A 63 -10.06 -36.20 -16.24
CA SER A 63 -10.50 -36.19 -17.63
C SER A 63 -10.40 -37.59 -18.25
N PRO A 64 -11.44 -38.06 -18.95
CA PRO A 64 -11.36 -39.31 -19.71
C PRO A 64 -10.55 -39.17 -21.02
N TYR A 65 -10.32 -37.93 -21.47
CA TYR A 65 -9.66 -37.63 -22.74
C TYR A 65 -8.13 -37.69 -22.62
N PRO A 66 -7.42 -38.10 -23.70
CA PRO A 66 -5.96 -38.08 -23.74
C PRO A 66 -5.42 -36.69 -23.40
N ILE A 67 -4.33 -36.64 -22.64
CA ILE A 67 -3.67 -35.38 -22.31
C ILE A 67 -3.00 -34.77 -23.54
N LEU A 68 -3.15 -33.45 -23.68
CA LEU A 68 -2.50 -32.65 -24.71
C LEU A 68 -1.50 -31.67 -24.06
N PRO A 69 -0.55 -31.11 -24.83
CA PRO A 69 0.36 -30.09 -24.31
C PRO A 69 -0.38 -28.89 -23.67
N ALA A 70 -1.54 -28.52 -24.23
CA ALA A 70 -2.35 -27.43 -23.72
C ALA A 70 -2.85 -27.65 -22.28
N ASP A 71 -3.02 -28.91 -21.86
CA ASP A 71 -3.48 -29.27 -20.52
C ASP A 71 -2.36 -29.10 -19.47
N VAL A 72 -1.11 -28.90 -19.91
CA VAL A 72 0.02 -28.49 -19.06
C VAL A 72 0.28 -26.99 -19.20
N ALA A 73 0.26 -26.46 -20.42
CA ALA A 73 0.55 -25.04 -20.70
C ALA A 73 -0.47 -24.09 -20.06
N ARG A 74 -1.76 -24.42 -20.08
CA ARG A 74 -2.82 -23.55 -19.52
C ARG A 74 -2.72 -23.43 -17.99
N PRO A 75 -2.57 -24.52 -17.22
CA PRO A 75 -2.29 -24.41 -15.79
C PRO A 75 -1.02 -23.62 -15.49
N TRP A 76 0.04 -23.77 -16.29
CA TRP A 76 1.27 -22.97 -16.13
C TRP A 76 0.99 -21.47 -16.28
N GLU A 77 0.30 -21.07 -17.34
CA GLU A 77 -0.01 -19.67 -17.57
C GLU A 77 -0.96 -19.11 -16.51
N SER A 78 -1.88 -19.93 -15.99
CA SER A 78 -2.70 -19.58 -14.83
C SER A 78 -1.85 -19.34 -13.58
N TYR A 79 -0.94 -20.27 -13.27
CA TYR A 79 0.01 -20.15 -12.17
C TYR A 79 0.87 -18.88 -12.29
N ARG A 80 1.44 -18.63 -13.48
CA ARG A 80 2.24 -17.45 -13.78
C ARG A 80 1.46 -16.15 -13.57
N ARG A 81 0.23 -16.09 -14.08
CA ARG A 81 -0.66 -14.92 -13.92
C ARG A 81 -1.01 -14.67 -12.46
N ASP A 82 -1.40 -15.71 -11.73
CA ASP A 82 -1.75 -15.64 -10.32
C ASP A 82 -0.58 -15.14 -9.46
N ARG A 83 0.64 -15.57 -9.78
CA ARG A 83 1.85 -15.08 -9.12
C ARG A 83 2.17 -13.63 -9.41
N LEU A 84 2.03 -13.20 -10.66
CA LEU A 84 2.19 -11.80 -11.02
C LEU A 84 1.10 -10.92 -10.39
N ALA A 85 -0.14 -11.42 -10.28
CA ALA A 85 -1.23 -10.69 -9.65
C ALA A 85 -0.99 -10.42 -8.15
N ARG A 86 -0.28 -11.32 -7.47
CA ARG A 86 0.15 -11.12 -6.07
C ARG A 86 1.39 -10.26 -5.90
N HIS A 87 2.12 -9.98 -6.98
CA HIS A 87 3.38 -9.27 -6.91
C HIS A 87 3.16 -7.76 -6.91
N SER A 88 3.80 -7.08 -5.97
CA SER A 88 4.01 -5.63 -6.02
C SER A 88 5.46 -5.35 -6.35
N ASP A 89 5.70 -4.50 -7.34
CA ASP A 89 7.07 -4.14 -7.70
C ASP A 89 7.77 -3.46 -6.53
N PRO A 90 8.96 -3.95 -6.11
CA PRO A 90 9.75 -3.26 -5.11
C PRO A 90 10.33 -1.98 -5.73
N THR A 91 10.71 -1.03 -4.87
CA THR A 91 11.60 0.07 -5.29
C THR A 91 12.94 -0.54 -5.74
N PRO A 92 13.34 -0.36 -7.02
CA PRO A 92 14.65 -0.76 -7.51
C PRO A 92 15.79 -0.18 -6.67
N SER A 93 16.91 -0.90 -6.65
CA SER A 93 18.13 -0.51 -5.93
C SER A 93 19.04 0.43 -6.74
N VAL A 94 18.84 0.49 -8.05
CA VAL A 94 19.55 1.41 -8.96
C VAL A 94 19.12 2.86 -8.78
N ASP A 95 19.95 3.77 -9.30
CA ASP A 95 19.69 5.21 -9.33
C ASP A 95 18.33 5.50 -10.01
N PRO A 96 17.40 6.21 -9.35
CA PRO A 96 16.12 6.58 -9.95
C PRO A 96 16.26 7.50 -11.19
N ASP A 97 17.38 8.21 -11.33
CA ASP A 97 17.63 9.08 -12.48
C ASP A 97 18.18 8.29 -13.69
N ASP A 98 18.67 7.05 -13.50
CA ASP A 98 18.99 6.14 -14.60
C ASP A 98 17.76 5.31 -14.99
N GLN A 99 16.96 5.89 -15.88
CA GLN A 99 15.71 5.29 -16.36
C GLN A 99 15.92 3.90 -17.01
N ALA A 100 17.05 3.68 -17.68
CA ALA A 100 17.31 2.43 -18.39
C ALA A 100 17.61 1.30 -17.41
N ALA A 101 18.50 1.54 -16.45
CA ALA A 101 18.81 0.60 -15.38
C ALA A 101 17.57 0.31 -14.53
N TRP A 102 16.82 1.35 -14.16
CA TRP A 102 15.59 1.24 -13.37
C TRP A 102 14.55 0.34 -14.03
N THR A 103 14.30 0.55 -15.32
CA THR A 103 13.33 -0.27 -16.07
C THR A 103 13.80 -1.71 -16.22
N ALA A 104 15.10 -1.93 -16.43
CA ALA A 104 15.67 -3.26 -16.55
C ALA A 104 15.53 -4.07 -15.26
N GLU A 105 15.78 -3.46 -14.09
CA GLU A 105 15.63 -4.12 -12.79
C GLU A 105 14.18 -4.53 -12.50
N LEU A 106 13.21 -3.64 -12.80
CA LEU A 106 11.78 -3.94 -12.66
C LEU A 106 11.35 -5.11 -13.57
N LEU A 107 11.74 -5.08 -14.84
CA LEU A 107 11.43 -6.15 -15.78
C LEU A 107 12.09 -7.47 -15.38
N GLY A 108 13.33 -7.43 -14.90
CA GLY A 108 14.05 -8.59 -14.37
C GLY A 108 13.32 -9.23 -13.20
N THR A 109 12.88 -8.41 -12.24
CA THR A 109 12.14 -8.86 -11.05
C THR A 109 10.81 -9.51 -11.45
N ARG A 110 10.01 -8.84 -12.30
CA ARG A 110 8.74 -9.40 -12.81
C ARG A 110 8.96 -10.71 -13.56
N ARG A 111 9.99 -10.80 -14.41
CA ARG A 111 10.32 -12.03 -15.12
C ARG A 111 10.68 -13.16 -14.16
N ALA A 112 11.50 -12.91 -13.15
CA ALA A 112 11.87 -13.90 -12.14
C ALA A 112 10.66 -14.42 -11.35
N VAL A 113 9.72 -13.54 -11.00
CA VAL A 113 8.46 -13.94 -10.37
C VAL A 113 7.60 -14.78 -11.34
N ALA A 114 7.51 -14.36 -12.60
CA ALA A 114 6.70 -15.01 -13.62
C ALA A 114 7.20 -16.41 -13.99
N THR A 115 8.52 -16.60 -14.11
CA THR A 115 9.15 -17.90 -14.39
C THR A 115 9.28 -18.77 -13.14
N GLY A 116 8.98 -18.19 -11.98
CA GLY A 116 8.92 -18.86 -10.72
C GLY A 116 10.25 -19.03 -10.00
N THR A 117 11.28 -18.29 -10.39
CA THR A 117 12.62 -18.32 -9.77
C THR A 117 12.76 -17.43 -8.53
N ALA A 118 11.85 -16.46 -8.33
CA ALA A 118 11.80 -15.62 -7.13
C ALA A 118 10.36 -15.53 -6.61
N GLN A 119 10.11 -15.45 -5.29
CA GLN A 119 8.76 -15.29 -4.71
C GLN A 119 8.14 -13.91 -5.05
N PRO A 120 6.80 -13.79 -5.16
CA PRO A 120 6.16 -12.49 -5.33
C PRO A 120 6.44 -11.62 -4.10
N ALA A 121 7.05 -10.45 -4.30
CA ALA A 121 7.12 -9.45 -3.25
C ALA A 121 5.71 -8.94 -2.93
N GLN A 122 5.35 -8.94 -1.65
CA GLN A 122 4.10 -8.36 -1.20
C GLN A 122 4.33 -6.88 -0.88
N ALA A 123 3.35 -6.03 -1.21
CA ALA A 123 3.32 -4.69 -0.66
C ALA A 123 3.42 -4.79 0.87
N ARG A 124 4.25 -3.93 1.49
CA ARG A 124 4.14 -3.72 2.94
C ARG A 124 2.70 -3.36 3.21
N ALA A 125 1.97 -4.28 3.83
CA ALA A 125 0.61 -4.00 4.24
C ALA A 125 0.65 -2.71 5.06
N ILE A 126 -0.25 -1.77 4.75
CA ILE A 126 -0.46 -0.59 5.59
C ILE A 126 -1.18 -1.11 6.84
N THR A 127 -0.44 -1.82 7.71
CA THR A 127 -0.96 -2.52 8.89
C THR A 127 -1.24 -1.58 10.04
N ALA A 128 -0.80 -0.32 9.96
CA ALA A 128 -1.14 0.69 10.95
C ALA A 128 -2.37 1.47 10.48
N GLY A 129 -3.55 0.96 10.82
CA GLY A 129 -4.68 1.84 11.12
C GLY A 129 -4.31 2.78 12.28
N ARG A 130 -5.15 3.80 12.54
CA ARG A 130 -4.90 4.80 13.60
C ARG A 130 -4.65 4.20 14.99
N ASP A 131 -5.09 2.96 15.21
CA ASP A 131 -4.95 2.19 16.45
C ASP A 131 -3.60 1.46 16.58
N GLY A 132 -2.78 1.47 15.52
CA GLY A 132 -1.46 0.84 15.44
C GLY A 132 -0.30 1.84 15.43
N ILE A 133 -0.51 3.08 15.87
CA ILE A 133 0.58 4.04 16.06
C ILE A 133 1.38 3.58 17.28
N GLY A 134 2.42 2.77 17.05
CA GLY A 134 3.28 2.30 18.14
C GLY A 134 3.92 3.47 18.89
N LEU A 135 4.16 3.29 20.19
CA LEU A 135 4.77 4.29 21.10
C LEU A 135 6.04 4.96 20.52
N ARG A 136 6.80 4.23 19.69
CA ARG A 136 7.99 4.76 19.01
C ARG A 136 7.66 5.82 17.95
N LEU A 137 6.58 5.64 17.19
CA LEU A 137 6.13 6.63 16.20
C LEU A 137 5.57 7.86 16.91
N GLU A 138 4.82 7.70 18.01
CA GLU A 138 4.36 8.83 18.81
C GLU A 138 5.53 9.63 19.41
N ALA A 139 6.54 8.94 19.96
CA ALA A 139 7.76 9.58 20.45
C ALA A 139 8.48 10.35 19.33
N ARG A 140 8.59 9.74 18.14
CA ARG A 140 9.22 10.39 16.98
C ARG A 140 8.41 11.58 16.47
N LEU A 141 7.09 11.50 16.45
CA LEU A 141 6.21 12.62 16.07
C LEU A 141 6.30 13.74 17.10
N ARG A 142 6.43 13.43 18.40
CA ARG A 142 6.65 14.41 19.46
C ARG A 142 8.01 15.11 19.31
N GLU A 143 9.05 14.36 18.94
CA GLU A 143 10.40 14.89 18.65
C GLU A 143 10.41 15.82 17.42
N ILE A 144 9.75 15.40 16.33
CA ILE A 144 9.60 16.22 15.11
C ILE A 144 8.74 17.47 15.38
N GLY A 145 7.76 17.35 16.29
CA GLY A 145 6.83 18.42 16.61
C GLY A 145 5.83 18.63 15.47
N SER A 146 5.89 19.80 14.82
CA SER A 146 4.96 20.09 13.73
C SER A 146 5.48 19.59 12.39
N CYS A 147 4.58 19.00 11.58
CA CYS A 147 4.87 18.60 10.20
C CYS A 147 5.25 19.76 9.26
N ILE A 148 5.02 21.01 9.67
CA ILE A 148 5.44 22.20 8.93
C ILE A 148 6.53 22.91 9.73
N PRO A 149 7.79 22.91 9.22
CA PRO A 149 8.90 23.60 9.87
C PRO A 149 8.63 25.09 10.12
N PRO A 150 9.21 25.70 11.17
CA PRO A 150 9.00 27.12 11.49
C PRO A 150 9.30 28.08 10.34
N ALA A 151 10.36 27.83 9.56
CA ALA A 151 10.72 28.65 8.40
C ALA A 151 9.64 28.61 7.30
N ALA A 152 9.14 27.41 6.95
CA ALA A 152 8.05 27.26 5.99
C ALA A 152 6.76 27.92 6.50
N ARG A 153 6.49 27.81 7.80
CA ARG A 153 5.36 28.47 8.46
C ARG A 153 5.44 30.00 8.34
N ALA A 154 6.62 30.58 8.54
CA ALA A 154 6.86 32.01 8.36
C ALA A 154 6.70 32.44 6.89
N ALA A 155 7.27 31.68 5.94
CA ALA A 155 7.12 31.96 4.50
C ALA A 155 5.66 31.92 4.03
N LEU A 156 4.83 31.06 4.65
CA LEU A 156 3.40 30.97 4.35
C LEU A 156 2.55 32.07 4.97
N ALA A 157 3.10 32.92 5.85
CA ALA A 157 2.33 33.94 6.57
C ALA A 157 1.48 34.87 5.66
N PRO A 158 1.98 35.35 4.51
CA PRO A 158 1.19 36.19 3.59
C PRO A 158 -0.07 35.49 3.06
N TYR A 159 -0.03 34.16 2.93
CA TYR A 159 -1.14 33.34 2.42
C TYR A 159 -2.09 32.85 3.51
N ARG A 160 -1.74 33.01 4.80
CA ARG A 160 -2.55 32.58 5.95
C ARG A 160 -2.64 33.65 7.04
N PRO A 161 -3.01 34.90 6.72
CA PRO A 161 -2.86 36.05 7.61
C PRO A 161 -3.56 35.87 8.98
N ALA A 162 -4.78 35.33 9.00
CA ALA A 162 -5.50 35.07 10.25
C ALA A 162 -4.80 34.03 11.15
N ARG A 163 -4.20 33.00 10.55
CA ARG A 163 -3.45 31.97 11.29
C ARG A 163 -2.11 32.50 11.77
N ALA A 164 -1.41 33.28 10.95
CA ALA A 164 -0.15 33.92 11.31
C ALA A 164 -0.35 34.92 12.47
N ALA A 165 -1.41 35.73 12.44
CA ALA A 165 -1.74 36.66 13.51
C ALA A 165 -2.04 35.93 14.84
N ARG A 166 -2.77 34.81 14.80
CA ARG A 166 -2.99 33.95 15.97
C ARG A 166 -1.68 33.39 16.52
N GLU A 167 -0.86 32.78 15.67
CA GLU A 167 0.42 32.20 16.08
C GLU A 167 1.35 33.26 16.71
N ALA A 168 1.39 34.47 16.16
CA ALA A 168 2.13 35.60 16.73
C ALA A 168 1.56 36.07 18.07
N ALA A 169 0.23 36.16 18.21
CA ALA A 169 -0.41 36.53 19.48
C ALA A 169 -0.11 35.51 20.58
N VAL A 170 -0.15 34.21 20.26
CA VAL A 170 0.21 33.14 21.20
C VAL A 170 1.69 33.20 21.58
N ALA A 171 2.59 33.46 20.62
CA ALA A 171 4.01 33.66 20.90
C ALA A 171 4.28 34.88 21.81
N GLN A 172 3.42 35.89 21.78
CA GLN A 172 3.43 37.05 22.69
C GLN A 172 2.77 36.75 24.05
N GLY A 173 2.42 35.49 24.32
CA GLY A 173 1.80 35.07 25.58
C GLY A 173 0.31 35.41 25.69
N ARG A 174 -0.37 35.76 24.60
CA ARG A 174 -1.83 35.98 24.63
C ARG A 174 -2.58 34.64 24.62
N PRO A 175 -3.76 34.56 25.27
CA PRO A 175 -4.58 33.35 25.29
C PRO A 175 -4.99 32.88 23.88
N ASP A 176 -4.82 31.58 23.61
CA ASP A 176 -5.29 30.97 22.36
C ASP A 176 -6.76 30.57 22.43
N ALA A 177 -7.64 31.46 21.98
CA ALA A 177 -9.08 31.18 21.94
C ALA A 177 -9.45 29.90 21.18
N LEU A 178 -8.68 29.51 20.15
CA LEU A 178 -8.97 28.30 19.37
C LEU A 178 -8.41 27.03 20.02
N GLY A 179 -7.57 27.14 21.05
CA GLY A 179 -7.04 26.01 21.83
C GLY A 179 -8.07 25.36 22.76
N VAL A 180 -9.24 25.99 22.95
CA VAL A 180 -10.36 25.48 23.74
C VAL A 180 -11.62 25.35 22.90
N ARG A 181 -12.51 24.41 23.25
CA ARG A 181 -13.85 24.31 22.67
C ARG A 181 -14.67 25.53 23.09
N CYS A 182 -15.54 26.03 22.21
CA CYS A 182 -16.44 27.13 22.54
C CYS A 182 -17.74 26.60 23.18
N ASP A 183 -18.05 26.96 24.42
CA ASP A 183 -19.27 26.47 25.06
C ASP A 183 -20.55 27.08 24.46
N TRP A 184 -20.48 28.30 23.93
CA TRP A 184 -21.65 28.99 23.39
C TRP A 184 -22.09 28.50 21.99
N CYS A 185 -21.15 28.39 21.03
CA CYS A 185 -21.47 27.92 19.67
C CYS A 185 -21.01 26.48 19.39
N GLN A 186 -20.42 25.81 20.37
CA GLN A 186 -19.88 24.44 20.26
C GLN A 186 -18.80 24.25 19.18
N ALA A 187 -18.21 25.33 18.67
CA ALA A 187 -17.07 25.25 17.75
C ALA A 187 -15.91 24.48 18.39
N GLN A 188 -15.37 23.51 17.64
CA GLN A 188 -14.32 22.61 18.12
C GLN A 188 -12.96 23.32 18.24
N VAL A 189 -12.02 22.66 18.93
CA VAL A 189 -10.62 23.10 19.01
C VAL A 189 -10.07 23.26 17.58
N GLY A 190 -9.42 24.39 17.32
CA GLY A 190 -8.88 24.75 16.00
C GLY A 190 -9.87 25.39 15.03
N GLU A 191 -11.18 25.35 15.30
CA GLU A 191 -12.20 25.97 14.43
C GLU A 191 -12.65 27.35 14.93
N PRO A 192 -12.87 28.34 14.04
CA PRO A 192 -13.39 29.65 14.42
C PRO A 192 -14.81 29.54 14.98
N CYS A 193 -15.17 30.47 15.86
CA CYS A 193 -16.56 30.59 16.33
C CYS A 193 -17.52 30.84 15.17
N ARG A 194 -18.76 30.36 15.27
CA ARG A 194 -19.76 30.49 14.21
C ARG A 194 -20.85 31.48 14.64
N ARG A 195 -21.35 32.30 13.71
CA ARG A 195 -22.56 33.14 13.89
C ARG A 195 -23.65 32.70 12.94
N ARG A 196 -24.91 32.86 13.35
CA ARG A 196 -26.05 32.67 12.43
C ARG A 196 -26.02 33.74 11.35
N ARG A 197 -26.23 33.33 10.10
CA ARG A 197 -26.46 34.22 8.96
C ARG A 197 -27.95 34.48 8.88
N ILE A 198 -28.35 35.72 9.09
CA ILE A 198 -29.74 36.16 8.98
C ILE A 198 -29.95 36.72 7.57
N GLY A 199 -31.02 36.27 6.91
CA GLY A 199 -31.43 36.75 5.60
C GLY A 199 -32.13 38.12 5.68
N PRO A 200 -32.38 38.78 4.54
CA PRO A 200 -33.10 40.05 4.49
C PRO A 200 -34.53 39.97 5.06
N ASP A 201 -35.09 38.76 5.09
CA ASP A 201 -36.39 38.38 5.66
C ASP A 201 -36.35 38.15 7.18
N GLY A 202 -35.21 38.35 7.85
CA GLY A 202 -35.05 38.08 9.27
C GLY A 202 -34.90 36.59 9.62
N GLY A 203 -34.99 35.69 8.64
CA GLY A 203 -34.85 34.25 8.82
C GLY A 203 -33.40 33.79 8.90
N ALA A 204 -33.11 32.75 9.69
CA ALA A 204 -31.78 32.14 9.73
C ALA A 204 -31.54 31.28 8.48
N ARG A 205 -30.54 31.64 7.66
CA ARG A 205 -30.19 30.96 6.39
C ARG A 205 -28.88 30.16 6.43
N GLY A 206 -28.22 30.08 7.60
CA GLY A 206 -27.01 29.28 7.77
C GLY A 206 -26.10 29.79 8.88
N THR A 207 -24.84 29.37 8.86
CA THR A 207 -23.80 29.88 9.77
C THR A 207 -22.58 30.37 8.99
N ALA A 208 -21.89 31.36 9.53
CA ALA A 208 -20.65 31.89 8.97
C ALA A 208 -19.58 31.96 10.08
N PRO A 209 -18.29 31.77 9.75
CA PRO A 209 -17.22 31.98 10.71
C PRO A 209 -17.20 33.43 11.18
N ARG A 210 -16.97 33.64 12.47
CA ARG A 210 -16.76 34.94 13.08
C ARG A 210 -15.29 35.31 12.97
N ALA A 211 -15.02 36.59 12.72
CA ALA A 211 -13.67 37.15 12.78
C ALA A 211 -13.15 37.19 14.24
N THR A 212 -14.04 37.44 15.20
CA THR A 212 -13.72 37.47 16.63
C THR A 212 -14.34 36.27 17.37
N PRO A 213 -13.59 35.59 18.26
CA PRO A 213 -14.14 34.56 19.13
C PRO A 213 -15.25 35.10 20.04
N HIS A 214 -16.12 34.22 20.55
CA HIS A 214 -17.07 34.60 21.60
C HIS A 214 -16.31 34.98 22.88
N PRO A 215 -16.75 36.02 23.63
CA PRO A 215 -16.09 36.44 24.87
C PRO A 215 -15.85 35.28 25.84
N GLY A 216 -16.88 34.45 26.09
CA GLY A 216 -16.72 33.28 26.97
C GLY A 216 -15.68 32.27 26.50
N ARG A 217 -15.36 32.18 25.20
CA ARG A 217 -14.27 31.33 24.71
C ARG A 217 -12.89 31.93 25.02
N LEU A 218 -12.77 33.26 25.00
CA LEU A 218 -11.54 33.96 25.40
C LEU A 218 -11.31 33.82 26.90
N ASP A 219 -12.37 33.94 27.70
CA ASP A 219 -12.29 33.76 29.16
C ASP A 219 -11.83 32.33 29.52
N LEU A 220 -12.40 31.32 28.85
CA LEU A 220 -11.97 29.92 29.00
C LEU A 220 -10.51 29.70 28.61
N ALA A 221 -10.06 30.29 27.50
CA ALA A 221 -8.66 30.21 27.08
C ALA A 221 -7.72 30.88 28.09
N THR A 222 -8.14 32.02 28.66
CA THR A 222 -7.39 32.75 29.69
C THR A 222 -7.29 31.94 30.98
N ALA A 223 -8.41 31.36 31.44
CA ALA A 223 -8.45 30.51 32.61
C ALA A 223 -7.55 29.26 32.45
N ARG A 224 -7.58 28.62 31.28
CA ARG A 224 -6.70 27.49 30.95
C ARG A 224 -5.22 27.88 30.97
N GLN A 225 -4.86 29.03 30.39
CA GLN A 225 -3.49 29.52 30.40
C GLN A 225 -2.99 29.81 31.83
N ALA A 226 -3.84 30.38 32.68
CA ALA A 226 -3.52 30.62 34.09
C ALA A 226 -3.28 29.31 34.85
N GLN A 227 -4.09 28.27 34.59
CA GLN A 227 -3.91 26.94 35.17
C GLN A 227 -2.61 26.27 34.71
N GLU A 228 -2.31 26.31 33.41
CA GLU A 228 -1.07 25.75 32.83
C GLU A 228 0.18 26.47 33.37
N SER A 229 0.10 27.79 33.56
CA SER A 229 1.18 28.59 34.16
C SER A 229 1.38 28.26 35.64
N ALA A 230 0.29 28.09 36.40
CA ALA A 230 0.35 27.70 37.82
C ALA A 230 0.90 26.27 38.01
N GLN A 231 0.50 25.32 37.15
CA GLN A 231 1.03 23.95 37.15
C GLN A 231 2.52 23.90 36.77
N SER A 232 2.96 24.76 35.85
CA SER A 232 4.37 24.87 35.48
C SER A 232 5.24 25.52 36.56
N GLN A 233 4.63 26.21 37.52
CA GLN A 233 5.31 26.90 38.64
C GLN A 233 5.26 26.12 39.96
N GLN A 234 4.52 25.01 40.05
CA GLN A 234 4.62 24.10 41.19
C GLN A 234 5.94 23.33 41.11
N PRO A 235 6.90 23.53 42.03
CA PRO A 235 8.05 22.65 42.10
C PRO A 235 7.53 21.24 42.41
N ALA A 236 8.09 20.23 41.74
CA ALA A 236 7.89 18.84 42.09
C ALA A 236 8.35 18.63 43.55
N MET A 237 7.42 18.77 44.50
CA MET A 237 7.65 18.39 45.88
C MET A 237 7.64 16.87 45.95
N ALA A 238 8.74 16.36 46.50
CA ALA A 238 9.16 14.96 46.63
C ALA A 238 8.11 14.02 47.23
#